data_AF-A0A934ZJ08-F1
#
_entry.id   AF-A0A934ZJ08-F1
#
_cell.length_a   1.000
_cell.length_b   1.000
_cell.length_c   1.000
_cell.angle_alpha   90.00
_cell.angle_beta   90.00
_cell.angle_gamma   90.00
#
_symmetry.space_group_name_H-M   'P 1'
#
loop_
_entity.id
_entity.type
_entity.pdbx_description
1 polymer ?
#
loop_
_entity_poly.entity_id
_entity_poly.type
_entity_poly.pdbx_seq_one_letter_code
_entity_poly.pdbx_strand_id
1 'polypeptide(L)'
;MSACVLSGGTCQDSVCRNLSNDPLNCGACGRACATGQVCTTGTCQAMTTLEFMPFAPCNLVTDYVDSGTVNFGGALGAMYSPRCIRVRVGTRVTFSGAFGSHPLRPSTRGTSGNPISATSTGDSTGVIFGSAGFFPFYCQFHGDDGGSGMAGVVYVMP
;
A
#
# COMPACT_ATOMS: atom_id res chain seq x y z
N MET A 1 39.81 4.09 19.62
CA MET A 1 39.09 4.43 18.37
C MET A 1 38.10 3.31 18.13
N SER A 2 36.83 3.50 18.48
CA SER A 2 35.83 2.44 18.39
C SER A 2 35.42 2.28 16.93
N ALA A 3 35.83 1.18 16.30
CA ALA A 3 35.42 0.84 14.94
C ALA A 3 33.90 0.57 14.94
N CYS A 4 33.21 1.10 13.94
CA CYS A 4 31.79 0.86 13.75
C CYS A 4 31.56 -0.65 13.60
N VAL A 5 30.77 -1.24 14.49
CA VAL A 5 30.56 -2.71 14.57
C VAL A 5 29.60 -3.21 13.48
N LEU A 6 28.87 -2.29 12.85
CA LEU A 6 28.08 -2.54 11.65
C LEU A 6 28.97 -2.32 10.43
N SER A 7 28.58 -2.82 9.26
CA SER A 7 29.19 -2.52 7.95
C SER A 7 29.14 -1.03 7.55
N GLY A 8 28.97 -0.14 8.53
CA GLY A 8 28.84 1.29 8.44
C GLY A 8 30.18 2.02 8.56
N GLY A 9 30.23 3.19 7.93
CA GLY A 9 31.31 4.15 8.10
C GLY A 9 30.96 5.16 9.20
N THR A 10 31.99 5.75 9.77
CA THR A 10 31.85 6.87 10.71
C THR A 10 31.57 8.15 9.91
N CYS A 11 30.44 8.81 10.19
CA CYS A 11 30.07 10.05 9.50
C CYS A 11 30.55 11.30 10.26
N GLN A 12 30.43 12.47 9.64
CA GLN A 12 31.03 13.73 10.11
C GLN A 12 30.59 14.15 11.53
N ASP A 13 29.45 13.63 12.01
CA ASP A 13 28.91 13.79 13.36
C ASP A 13 29.50 12.81 14.39
N SER A 14 30.51 12.01 14.01
CA SER A 14 31.03 10.87 14.79
C SER A 14 29.96 9.81 15.13
N VAL A 15 28.84 9.81 14.40
CA VAL A 15 27.78 8.82 14.56
C VAL A 15 27.99 7.71 13.54
N CYS A 16 27.87 6.47 14.02
CA CYS A 16 27.83 5.28 13.17
C CYS A 16 26.54 5.26 12.36
N ARG A 17 26.66 5.23 11.03
CA ARG A 17 25.52 5.09 10.11
C ARG A 17 25.66 3.79 9.33
N ASN A 18 24.55 3.09 9.12
CA ASN A 18 24.56 1.88 8.31
C ASN A 18 24.55 2.27 6.82
N LEU A 19 25.73 2.38 6.22
CA LEU A 19 25.85 2.78 4.82
C LEU A 19 25.19 1.81 3.85
N SER A 20 24.84 0.60 4.28
CA SER A 20 24.18 -0.38 3.42
C SER A 20 22.68 -0.13 3.23
N ASN A 21 22.03 0.59 4.15
CA ASN A 21 20.59 0.82 4.11
C ASN A 21 20.12 2.19 4.64
N ASP A 22 21.02 3.10 5.02
CA ASP A 22 20.68 4.46 5.41
C ASP A 22 20.49 5.34 4.16
N PRO A 23 19.27 5.82 3.86
CA PRO A 23 19.00 6.63 2.67
C PRO A 23 19.67 8.01 2.71
N LEU A 24 20.13 8.48 3.87
CA LEU A 24 20.87 9.74 4.01
C LEU A 24 22.40 9.55 3.91
N ASN A 25 22.88 8.31 3.97
CA ASN A 25 24.31 7.97 4.00
C ASN A 25 24.60 6.73 3.13
N CYS A 26 24.02 6.63 1.94
CA CYS A 26 24.03 5.39 1.18
C CYS A 26 25.38 5.14 0.49
N GLY A 27 26.09 4.10 0.92
CA GLY A 27 27.43 3.75 0.45
C GLY A 27 28.55 4.69 0.93
N ALA A 28 28.21 5.92 1.33
CA ALA A 28 29.13 6.90 1.90
C ALA A 28 28.36 7.92 2.75
N CYS A 29 29.06 8.52 3.73
CA CYS A 29 28.47 9.55 4.58
C CYS A 29 28.06 10.79 3.78
N GLY A 30 26.86 11.31 4.06
CA GLY A 30 26.27 12.45 3.34
C GLY A 30 25.81 12.14 1.92
N ARG A 31 25.92 10.89 1.44
CA ARG A 31 25.40 10.47 0.14
C ARG A 31 23.92 10.11 0.26
N ALA A 32 23.08 11.14 0.30
CA ALA A 32 21.64 10.95 0.28
C ALA A 32 21.17 10.41 -1.08
N CYS A 33 20.24 9.46 -1.05
CA CYS A 33 19.57 8.99 -2.27
C CYS A 33 18.59 10.05 -2.80
N ALA A 34 18.41 10.09 -4.13
CA ALA A 34 17.46 11.00 -4.74
C ALA A 34 16.02 10.63 -4.33
N THR A 35 15.11 11.59 -4.44
CA THR A 35 13.68 11.31 -4.25
C THR A 35 13.24 10.15 -5.14
N GLY A 36 12.61 9.13 -4.56
CA GLY A 36 12.19 7.93 -5.28
C GLY A 36 13.25 6.81 -5.35
N GLN A 37 14.32 6.91 -4.57
CA GLN A 37 15.35 5.88 -4.44
C GLN A 37 15.45 5.36 -3.00
N VAL A 38 15.83 4.11 -2.85
CA VAL A 38 16.16 3.49 -1.55
C VAL A 38 17.63 3.10 -1.51
N CYS A 39 18.18 3.04 -0.30
CA CYS A 39 19.54 2.52 -0.11
C CYS A 39 19.50 1.01 0.05
N THR A 40 20.03 0.30 -0.95
CA THR A 40 20.13 -1.15 -0.94
C THR A 40 21.57 -1.53 -1.19
N THR A 41 22.15 -2.31 -0.26
CA THR A 41 23.54 -2.79 -0.30
C THR A 41 24.56 -1.68 -0.59
N GLY A 42 24.33 -0.47 -0.07
CA GLY A 42 25.24 0.66 -0.24
C GLY A 42 25.14 1.36 -1.60
N THR A 43 24.06 1.13 -2.33
CA THR A 43 23.77 1.81 -3.59
C THR A 43 22.37 2.42 -3.57
N CYS A 44 22.27 3.68 -4.00
CA CYS A 44 20.98 4.29 -4.26
C CYS A 44 20.41 3.65 -5.52
N GLN A 45 19.39 2.83 -5.33
CA GLN A 45 18.71 2.16 -6.43
C GLN A 45 17.42 2.94 -6.69
N ALA A 46 17.14 3.22 -7.97
CA ALA A 46 15.77 3.59 -8.34
C ALA A 46 14.85 2.45 -7.91
N MET A 47 13.67 2.77 -7.40
CA MET A 47 12.63 1.76 -7.19
C MET A 47 12.26 1.16 -8.55
N THR A 48 12.91 0.07 -8.95
CA THR A 48 12.77 -0.56 -10.28
C THR A 48 11.87 -1.79 -10.29
N THR A 49 11.32 -2.14 -9.14
CA THR A 49 10.02 -2.81 -9.06
C THR A 49 9.03 -1.73 -8.60
N LEU A 50 7.74 -1.86 -8.88
CA LEU A 50 6.75 -1.16 -8.05
C LEU A 50 6.96 -1.70 -6.64
N GLU A 51 7.87 -1.07 -5.89
CA GLU A 51 8.21 -1.50 -4.55
C GLU A 51 6.89 -1.46 -3.79
N PHE A 52 6.53 -2.63 -3.30
CA PHE A 52 5.29 -2.82 -2.60
C PHE A 52 5.14 -1.74 -1.54
N MET A 53 4.09 -0.92 -1.67
CA MET A 53 3.80 0.14 -0.69
C MET A 53 2.80 -0.41 0.33
N PRO A 54 3.20 -0.54 1.61
CA PRO A 54 2.29 -1.02 2.64
C PRO A 54 1.20 0.02 2.91
N PHE A 55 -0.05 -0.40 2.82
CA PHE A 55 -1.20 0.42 3.17
C PHE A 55 -2.11 -0.37 4.10
N ALA A 56 -2.23 0.07 5.35
CA ALA A 56 -3.14 -0.56 6.30
C ALA A 56 -4.54 -0.74 5.68
N PRO A 57 -5.17 -1.92 5.83
CA PRO A 57 -4.73 -3.05 6.67
C PRO A 57 -3.69 -4.00 6.01
N CYS A 58 -3.32 -3.78 4.76
CA CYS A 58 -2.50 -4.65 3.93
C CYS A 58 -1.04 -4.22 3.96
N ASN A 59 -0.29 -4.75 4.94
CA ASN A 59 1.07 -4.31 5.27
C ASN A 59 2.16 -5.18 4.66
N LEU A 60 1.81 -6.36 4.13
CA LEU A 60 2.74 -7.30 3.51
C LEU A 60 2.22 -7.74 2.13
N VAL A 61 3.13 -8.05 1.21
CA VAL A 61 2.78 -8.60 -0.12
C VAL A 61 1.97 -9.90 0.02
N THR A 62 2.28 -10.69 1.04
CA THR A 62 1.62 -11.97 1.34
C THR A 62 0.18 -11.81 1.84
N ASP A 63 -0.25 -10.60 2.21
CA ASP A 63 -1.64 -10.33 2.59
C ASP A 63 -2.57 -10.38 1.37
N TYR A 64 -2.02 -10.16 0.18
CA TYR A 64 -2.78 -10.00 -1.05
C TYR A 64 -3.06 -11.35 -1.70
N VAL A 65 -4.34 -11.56 -2.02
CA VAL A 65 -4.80 -12.72 -2.79
C VAL A 65 -5.26 -12.29 -4.17
N ASP A 66 -5.08 -13.14 -5.17
CA ASP A 66 -5.55 -12.87 -6.53
C ASP A 66 -7.07 -13.06 -6.58
N SER A 67 -7.81 -11.94 -6.64
CA SER A 67 -9.28 -11.93 -6.66
C SER A 67 -9.81 -10.70 -7.39
N GLY A 68 -10.81 -10.91 -8.25
CA GLY A 68 -11.58 -9.83 -8.88
C GLY A 68 -12.81 -9.40 -8.09
N THR A 69 -13.02 -9.94 -6.88
CA THR A 69 -14.22 -9.69 -6.08
C THR A 69 -13.86 -9.40 -4.62
N VAL A 70 -14.55 -8.41 -4.04
CA VAL A 70 -14.55 -8.08 -2.61
C VAL A 70 -15.99 -8.21 -2.10
N ASN A 71 -16.24 -9.18 -1.24
CA ASN A 71 -17.55 -9.39 -0.61
C ASN A 71 -17.62 -8.69 0.75
N PHE A 72 -18.82 -8.29 1.18
CA PHE A 72 -19.04 -7.70 2.49
C PHE A 72 -20.49 -7.79 2.97
N GLY A 73 -20.71 -7.54 4.26
CA GLY A 73 -22.03 -7.63 4.89
C GLY A 73 -22.52 -9.08 5.05
N GLY A 74 -23.78 -9.24 5.40
CA GLY A 74 -24.36 -10.56 5.69
C GLY A 74 -23.58 -11.27 6.80
N ALA A 75 -23.21 -12.54 6.57
CA ALA A 75 -22.42 -13.33 7.51
C ALA A 75 -21.01 -12.79 7.77
N LEU A 76 -20.47 -11.94 6.88
CA LEU A 76 -19.17 -11.29 7.08
C LEU A 76 -19.24 -10.11 8.05
N GLY A 77 -20.45 -9.61 8.35
CA GLY A 77 -20.65 -8.43 9.19
C GLY A 77 -19.89 -7.21 8.65
N ALA A 78 -19.23 -6.47 9.54
CA ALA A 78 -18.48 -5.26 9.26
C ALA A 78 -17.05 -5.53 8.72
N MET A 79 -16.92 -6.45 7.76
CA MET A 79 -15.64 -6.81 7.16
C MET A 79 -15.75 -6.92 5.64
N TYR A 80 -14.67 -6.54 4.96
CA TYR A 80 -14.44 -6.90 3.56
C TYR A 80 -13.72 -8.25 3.49
N SER A 81 -14.06 -9.08 2.51
CA SER A 81 -13.41 -10.38 2.29
C SER A 81 -13.28 -10.70 0.80
N PRO A 82 -12.06 -10.97 0.31
CA PRO A 82 -10.78 -10.63 0.95
C PRO A 82 -10.60 -9.12 1.14
N ARG A 83 -9.77 -8.72 2.12
CA ARG A 83 -9.45 -7.30 2.39
C ARG A 83 -8.38 -6.74 1.47
N CYS A 84 -7.45 -7.60 1.04
CA CYS A 84 -6.28 -7.25 0.26
C CYS A 84 -6.31 -8.07 -1.02
N ILE A 85 -6.60 -7.43 -2.15
CA ILE A 85 -6.69 -8.12 -3.43
C ILE A 85 -5.66 -7.62 -4.40
N ARG A 86 -5.17 -8.53 -5.23
CA ARG A 86 -4.26 -8.22 -6.32
C ARG A 86 -4.90 -8.55 -7.66
N VAL A 87 -4.78 -7.62 -8.60
CA VAL A 87 -5.30 -7.74 -9.97
C VAL A 87 -4.30 -7.12 -10.95
N ARG A 88 -4.54 -7.25 -12.26
CA ARG A 88 -3.77 -6.55 -13.31
C ARG A 88 -4.51 -5.31 -13.80
N VAL A 89 -3.78 -4.37 -14.40
CA VAL A 89 -4.36 -3.23 -15.12
C VAL A 89 -5.46 -3.69 -16.08
N GLY A 90 -6.56 -2.93 -16.13
CA GLY A 90 -7.74 -3.22 -16.95
C GLY A 90 -8.73 -4.19 -16.29
N THR A 91 -8.39 -4.80 -15.15
CA THR A 91 -9.30 -5.69 -14.44
C THR A 91 -10.48 -4.90 -13.87
N ARG A 92 -11.69 -5.47 -14.03
CA ARG A 92 -12.90 -5.03 -13.30
C ARG A 92 -12.95 -5.74 -11.95
N VAL A 93 -12.83 -4.98 -10.86
CA VAL A 93 -13.08 -5.48 -9.50
C VAL A 93 -14.54 -5.26 -9.14
N THR A 94 -15.19 -6.29 -8.63
CA THR A 94 -16.59 -6.25 -8.17
C THR A 94 -16.63 -6.16 -6.65
N PHE A 95 -17.28 -5.13 -6.12
CA PHE A 95 -17.64 -5.03 -4.71
C PHE A 95 -19.08 -5.52 -4.56
N SER A 96 -19.30 -6.54 -3.73
CA SER A 96 -20.59 -7.24 -3.62
C SER A 96 -21.07 -7.29 -2.16
N GLY A 97 -22.23 -6.71 -1.90
CA GLY A 97 -22.83 -6.55 -0.58
C GLY A 97 -23.72 -5.30 -0.51
N ALA A 98 -24.58 -5.22 0.51
CA ALA A 98 -25.54 -4.14 0.65
C ALA A 98 -24.87 -2.82 1.07
N PHE A 99 -24.74 -1.86 0.14
CA PHE A 99 -24.10 -0.56 0.41
C PHE A 99 -24.89 0.34 1.34
N GLY A 100 -26.19 0.09 1.51
CA GLY A 100 -27.02 0.84 2.47
C GLY A 100 -26.52 0.74 3.90
N SER A 101 -26.02 -0.44 4.29
CA SER A 101 -25.41 -0.67 5.61
C SER A 101 -23.88 -0.57 5.60
N HIS A 102 -23.27 -0.64 4.41
CA HIS A 102 -21.81 -0.58 4.25
C HIS A 102 -21.37 0.34 3.10
N PRO A 103 -21.51 1.68 3.24
CA PRO A 103 -21.20 2.60 2.16
C PRO A 103 -19.72 2.59 1.80
N LEU A 104 -19.38 2.28 0.54
CA LEU A 104 -18.01 2.24 0.04
C LEU A 104 -17.48 3.65 -0.22
N ARG A 105 -16.26 3.94 0.24
CA ARG A 105 -15.55 5.19 0.00
C ARG A 105 -14.13 4.92 -0.52
N PRO A 106 -13.67 5.68 -1.54
CA PRO A 106 -12.26 5.68 -1.91
C PRO A 106 -11.44 6.26 -0.77
N SER A 107 -10.26 5.69 -0.52
CA SER A 107 -9.30 6.32 0.39
C SER A 107 -8.60 7.51 -0.27
N THR A 108 -8.20 8.49 0.54
CA THR A 108 -7.30 9.57 0.12
C THR A 108 -5.83 9.14 0.11
N ARG A 109 -5.51 7.99 0.72
CA ARG A 109 -4.19 7.35 0.67
C ARG A 109 -4.02 6.56 -0.64
N GLY A 110 -2.80 6.08 -0.86
CA GLY A 110 -2.48 5.23 -2.01
C GLY A 110 -2.02 6.02 -3.21
N THR A 111 -2.11 5.36 -4.36
CA THR A 111 -1.83 5.97 -5.66
C THR A 111 -2.89 7.03 -5.96
N SER A 112 -2.44 8.21 -6.43
CA SER A 112 -3.34 9.30 -6.82
C SER A 112 -4.30 8.86 -7.92
N GLY A 113 -5.54 9.36 -7.88
CA GLY A 113 -6.55 9.02 -8.89
C GLY A 113 -7.25 7.69 -8.60
N ASN A 114 -7.63 7.47 -7.35
CA ASN A 114 -8.41 6.30 -6.95
C ASN A 114 -9.73 6.21 -7.76
N PRO A 115 -9.92 5.17 -8.58
CA PRO A 115 -11.08 5.08 -9.49
C PRO A 115 -12.37 4.66 -8.78
N ILE A 116 -12.32 4.30 -7.50
CA ILE A 116 -13.49 3.90 -6.72
C ILE A 116 -14.38 5.11 -6.48
N SER A 117 -15.64 5.03 -6.90
CA SER A 117 -16.65 6.05 -6.62
C SER A 117 -17.38 5.77 -5.31
N ALA A 118 -17.65 6.84 -4.54
CA ALA A 118 -18.45 6.75 -3.32
C ALA A 118 -19.82 6.12 -3.63
N THR A 119 -20.13 4.99 -3.00
CA THR A 119 -21.35 4.21 -3.26
C THR A 119 -22.08 3.95 -1.94
N SER A 120 -23.39 4.20 -1.87
CA SER A 120 -24.21 4.09 -0.65
C SER A 120 -25.49 3.30 -0.82
N THR A 121 -25.78 2.81 -2.03
CA THR A 121 -27.02 2.12 -2.36
C THR A 121 -26.74 0.96 -3.32
N GLY A 122 -27.66 0.00 -3.39
CA GLY A 122 -27.52 -1.21 -4.19
C GLY A 122 -26.67 -2.28 -3.51
N ASP A 123 -26.54 -3.41 -4.20
CA ASP A 123 -25.92 -4.62 -3.64
C ASP A 123 -24.63 -5.03 -4.38
N SER A 124 -24.27 -4.30 -5.45
CA SER A 124 -23.02 -4.53 -6.18
C SER A 124 -22.59 -3.31 -6.98
N THR A 125 -21.28 -3.09 -7.10
CA THR A 125 -20.68 -2.14 -8.04
C THR A 125 -19.38 -2.71 -8.60
N GLY A 126 -19.04 -2.34 -9.84
CA GLY A 126 -17.81 -2.79 -10.49
C GLY A 126 -16.94 -1.61 -10.91
N VAL A 127 -15.66 -1.67 -10.58
CA VAL A 127 -14.67 -0.61 -10.85
C VAL A 127 -13.57 -1.16 -11.75
N ILE A 128 -13.27 -0.47 -12.86
CA ILE A 128 -12.16 -0.82 -13.75
C ILE A 128 -10.92 -0.04 -13.31
N PHE A 129 -9.82 -0.75 -13.04
CA PHE A 129 -8.57 -0.14 -12.65
C PHE A 129 -7.64 0.03 -13.85
N GLY A 130 -7.66 1.22 -14.46
CA GLY A 130 -6.90 1.52 -15.69
C GLY A 130 -5.42 1.84 -15.49
N SER A 131 -4.92 1.86 -14.25
CA SER A 131 -3.53 2.19 -13.95
C SER A 131 -3.01 1.33 -12.80
N ALA A 132 -1.73 0.98 -12.87
CA ALA A 132 -1.06 0.25 -11.81
C ALA A 132 -0.94 1.13 -10.55
N GLY A 133 -1.01 0.52 -9.37
CA GLY A 133 -0.98 1.25 -8.10
C GLY A 133 -1.66 0.52 -6.96
N PHE A 134 -1.73 1.22 -5.82
CA PHE A 134 -2.43 0.76 -4.62
C PHE A 134 -3.63 1.67 -4.38
N PHE A 135 -4.82 1.09 -4.31
CA PHE A 135 -6.07 1.83 -4.18
C PHE A 135 -6.81 1.36 -2.92
N PRO A 136 -6.52 1.97 -1.76
CA PRO A 136 -7.23 1.67 -0.53
C PRO A 136 -8.67 2.16 -0.59
N PHE A 137 -9.52 1.48 0.18
CA PHE A 137 -10.93 1.78 0.30
C PHE A 137 -11.43 1.43 1.71
N TYR A 138 -12.53 2.04 2.10
CA TYR A 138 -13.12 1.81 3.41
C TYR A 138 -14.64 1.95 3.36
N CYS A 139 -15.28 1.37 4.37
CA CYS A 139 -16.70 1.56 4.63
C CYS A 139 -16.89 2.80 5.51
N GLN A 140 -17.76 3.73 5.11
CA GLN A 140 -18.00 4.99 5.82
C GLN A 140 -18.43 4.79 7.28
N PHE A 141 -19.20 3.74 7.58
CA PHE A 141 -19.78 3.54 8.91
C PHE A 141 -18.91 2.68 9.83
N HIS A 142 -18.11 1.78 9.25
CA HIS A 142 -17.45 0.71 9.99
C HIS A 142 -15.94 0.69 9.83
N GLY A 143 -15.38 1.63 9.06
CA GLY A 143 -13.94 1.82 8.91
C GLY A 143 -13.61 3.28 8.68
N ASP A 144 -12.34 3.54 8.41
CA ASP A 144 -11.84 4.89 8.17
C ASP A 144 -10.81 4.93 7.05
N ASP A 145 -10.48 6.17 6.65
CA ASP A 145 -9.50 6.44 5.61
C ASP A 145 -8.09 5.98 5.99
N GLY A 146 -7.79 5.85 7.30
CA GLY A 146 -6.54 5.33 7.83
C GLY A 146 -6.37 3.82 7.67
N GLY A 147 -7.42 3.11 7.24
CA GLY A 147 -7.40 1.66 7.02
C GLY A 147 -7.84 0.85 8.24
N SER A 148 -8.42 1.48 9.26
CA SER A 148 -8.95 0.78 10.43
C SER A 148 -10.36 0.23 10.15
N GLY A 149 -10.75 -0.79 10.92
CA GLY A 149 -12.09 -1.38 10.83
C GLY A 149 -12.35 -2.04 9.48
N MET A 150 -13.47 -1.73 8.85
CA MET A 150 -13.90 -2.24 7.55
C MET A 150 -13.20 -1.48 6.42
N ALA A 151 -11.96 -1.87 6.12
CA ALA A 151 -11.12 -1.29 5.08
C ALA A 151 -10.32 -2.36 4.33
N GLY A 152 -9.85 -2.03 3.14
CA GLY A 152 -9.08 -2.92 2.27
C GLY A 152 -8.26 -2.16 1.23
N VAL A 153 -7.49 -2.90 0.43
CA VAL A 153 -6.64 -2.34 -0.63
C VAL A 153 -6.72 -3.20 -1.89
N VAL A 154 -6.86 -2.53 -3.03
CA VAL A 154 -6.66 -3.14 -4.35
C VAL A 154 -5.24 -2.81 -4.82
N TYR A 155 -4.38 -3.82 -4.91
CA TYR A 155 -3.08 -3.71 -5.56
C TYR A 155 -3.20 -4.09 -7.04
N VAL A 156 -3.00 -3.12 -7.92
CA VAL A 156 -3.07 -3.27 -9.37
C VAL A 156 -1.65 -3.37 -9.90
N MET A 157 -1.29 -4.58 -10.33
CA MET A 157 -0.05 -4.84 -11.04
C MET A 157 -0.15 -4.38 -12.48
N PRO A 158 0.99 -4.02 -13.13
CA PRO A 158 1.06 -3.80 -14.56
C PRO A 158 0.50 -4.96 -15.39
#